data_AF-A0A956PEI8-F1
#
_entry.id   AF-A0A956PEI8-F1
#
_cell.length_a   1.000
_cell.length_b   1.000
_cell.length_c   1.000
_cell.angle_alpha   90.00
_cell.angle_beta   90.00
_cell.angle_gamma   90.00
#
_symmetry.space_group_name_H-M   'P 1'
#
loop_
_entity.id
_entity.type
_entity.pdbx_description
1 polymer ?
#
loop_
_entity_poly.entity_id
_entity_poly.type
_entity_poly.pdbx_seq_one_letter_code
_entity_poly.pdbx_strand_id
1 'polypeptide(L)'
;MIRPGQGCKRGFTITEAIITVLVFSFFMAVLFMTISYGFRTYSVAVARSDVTTEARRIVLFLENELRSSAYFSVSVEKRTISGNHRDGVCFVSMLDWSRYNSFDSIESRPNWDRYLIYYATTDLPSGKLVRLAINPDSSDVGSFPYPLFTQSPQTYLLDDPLGYKGADLANTRVLAGKVKSFEVKLIPVSQEVDATVLLRQNGVMTRRGDRTREGGTFELHYRVAPQNTR
;
A
#
# COMPACT_ATOMS: atom_id res chain seq x y z
N MET A 1 16.91 -89.18 2.23
CA MET A 1 15.65 -88.81 1.54
C MET A 1 15.04 -87.66 2.34
N ILE A 2 14.97 -86.47 1.74
CA ILE A 2 14.76 -85.18 2.41
C ILE A 2 13.26 -84.90 2.56
N ARG A 3 12.83 -84.39 3.73
CA ARG A 3 11.45 -84.01 4.05
C ARG A 3 10.94 -82.89 3.12
N PRO A 4 9.65 -82.88 2.73
CA PRO A 4 9.08 -81.77 2.00
C PRO A 4 8.82 -80.62 2.98
N GLY A 5 9.67 -79.59 2.95
CA GLY A 5 9.35 -78.29 3.52
C GLY A 5 8.33 -77.60 2.63
N GLN A 6 7.03 -77.81 2.90
CA GLN A 6 5.98 -76.96 2.37
C GLN A 6 6.20 -75.53 2.88
N GLY A 7 6.72 -74.66 2.03
CA GLY A 7 6.64 -73.22 2.25
C GLY A 7 5.17 -72.84 2.31
N CYS A 8 4.68 -72.50 3.51
CA CYS A 8 3.35 -71.93 3.71
C CYS A 8 3.21 -70.70 2.80
N LYS A 9 2.50 -70.86 1.68
CA LYS A 9 1.96 -69.74 0.91
C LYS A 9 0.91 -69.07 1.80
N ARG A 10 1.31 -68.09 2.60
CA ARG A 10 0.39 -67.20 3.33
C ARG A 10 -0.39 -66.42 2.28
N GLY A 11 -1.60 -66.87 1.97
CA GLY A 11 -2.56 -66.10 1.18
C GLY A 11 -2.92 -64.83 1.95
N PHE A 12 -2.72 -63.68 1.32
CA PHE A 12 -3.12 -62.38 1.84
C PHE A 12 -4.63 -62.42 2.15
N THR A 13 -5.01 -62.24 3.42
CA THR A 13 -6.43 -62.28 3.78
C THR A 13 -7.09 -60.95 3.44
N ILE A 14 -8.31 -60.98 2.90
CA ILE A 14 -9.09 -59.77 2.55
C ILE A 14 -9.22 -58.84 3.78
N THR A 15 -9.31 -59.41 4.98
CA THR A 15 -9.35 -58.69 6.25
C THR A 15 -8.09 -57.85 6.50
N GLU A 16 -6.91 -58.37 6.18
CA GLU A 16 -5.64 -57.65 6.30
C GLU A 16 -5.56 -56.48 5.31
N ALA A 17 -6.09 -56.65 4.10
CA ALA A 17 -6.22 -55.55 3.12
C ALA A 17 -7.17 -54.45 3.60
N ILE A 18 -8.30 -54.80 4.23
CA ILE A 18 -9.25 -53.81 4.77
C ILE A 18 -8.62 -53.03 5.92
N ILE A 19 -7.93 -53.72 6.84
CA ILE A 19 -7.26 -53.08 7.99
C ILE A 19 -6.17 -52.12 7.50
N THR A 20 -5.36 -52.53 6.53
CA THR A 20 -4.29 -51.67 5.99
C THR A 20 -4.84 -50.44 5.29
N VAL A 21 -5.93 -50.56 4.51
CA VAL A 21 -6.61 -49.42 3.87
C VAL A 21 -7.19 -48.46 4.91
N LEU A 22 -7.81 -48.97 5.99
CA LEU A 22 -8.36 -48.13 7.06
C LEU A 22 -7.27 -47.36 7.79
N VAL A 23 -6.20 -48.04 8.19
CA VAL A 23 -5.05 -47.41 8.87
C VAL A 23 -4.40 -46.37 7.97
N PHE A 24 -4.16 -46.70 6.70
CA PHE A 24 -3.59 -45.75 5.73
C PHE A 24 -4.50 -44.54 5.49
N SER A 25 -5.81 -44.76 5.37
CA SER A 25 -6.80 -43.69 5.20
C SER A 25 -6.85 -42.76 6.41
N PHE A 26 -6.76 -43.32 7.62
CA PHE A 26 -6.69 -42.54 8.85
C PHE A 26 -5.44 -41.65 8.88
N PHE A 27 -4.26 -42.21 8.57
CA PHE A 27 -3.03 -41.42 8.49
C PHE A 27 -3.09 -40.34 7.42
N MET A 28 -3.63 -40.66 6.24
CA MET A 28 -3.86 -39.67 5.19
C MET A 28 -4.80 -38.56 5.64
N ALA A 29 -5.90 -38.88 6.33
CA ALA A 29 -6.83 -37.88 6.85
C ALA A 29 -6.16 -36.92 7.83
N VAL A 30 -5.37 -37.44 8.78
CA VAL A 30 -4.61 -36.63 9.75
C VAL A 30 -3.58 -35.74 9.03
N LEU A 31 -2.88 -36.28 8.05
CA LEU A 31 -1.90 -35.54 7.24
C LEU A 31 -2.57 -34.41 6.46
N PHE A 32 -3.67 -34.69 5.76
CA PHE A 32 -4.43 -33.67 5.03
C PHE A 32 -5.03 -32.60 5.95
N MET A 33 -5.50 -32.97 7.15
CA MET A 33 -5.97 -32.00 8.15
C MET A 33 -4.84 -31.07 8.58
N THR A 34 -3.67 -31.62 8.90
CA THR A 34 -2.51 -30.84 9.35
C THR A 34 -2.04 -29.89 8.26
N ILE A 35 -1.92 -30.36 7.02
CA ILE A 35 -1.55 -29.54 5.86
C ILE A 35 -2.59 -28.44 5.61
N SER A 36 -3.87 -28.77 5.66
CA SER A 36 -4.95 -27.80 5.47
C SER A 36 -4.93 -26.70 6.53
N TYR A 37 -4.64 -27.05 7.79
CA TYR A 37 -4.47 -26.09 8.86
C TYR A 37 -3.24 -25.20 8.63
N GLY A 38 -2.11 -25.79 8.23
CA GLY A 38 -0.88 -25.07 7.89
C GLY A 38 -1.10 -24.02 6.79
N PHE A 39 -1.77 -24.39 5.70
CA PHE A 39 -2.08 -23.44 4.61
C PHE A 39 -2.98 -22.29 5.06
N ARG A 40 -3.97 -22.55 5.93
CA ARG A 40 -4.84 -21.49 6.47
C ARG A 40 -4.03 -20.49 7.28
N THR A 41 -3.20 -20.96 8.21
CA THR A 41 -2.36 -20.08 9.04
C THR A 41 -1.37 -19.29 8.18
N TYR A 42 -0.74 -19.94 7.20
CA TYR A 42 0.17 -19.26 6.27
C TYR A 42 -0.53 -18.15 5.49
N SER A 43 -1.73 -18.40 4.96
CA SER A 43 -2.48 -17.38 4.21
C SER A 43 -2.85 -16.14 5.03
N VAL A 44 -3.17 -16.32 6.32
CA VAL A 44 -3.41 -15.20 7.25
C VAL A 44 -2.13 -14.39 7.46
N ALA A 45 -1.00 -15.08 7.67
CA ALA A 45 0.28 -14.44 7.91
C ALA A 45 0.74 -13.62 6.70
N VAL A 46 0.62 -14.17 5.49
CA VAL A 46 0.93 -13.46 4.24
C VAL A 46 0.04 -12.22 4.08
N ALA A 47 -1.27 -12.34 4.27
CA ALA A 47 -2.19 -11.21 4.14
C ALA A 47 -1.86 -10.05 5.11
N ARG A 48 -1.39 -10.36 6.33
CA ARG A 48 -0.92 -9.35 7.29
C ARG A 48 0.42 -8.75 6.85
N SER A 49 1.36 -9.58 6.42
CA SER A 49 2.69 -9.13 5.96
C SER A 49 2.59 -8.14 4.81
N ASP A 50 1.73 -8.41 3.82
CA ASP A 50 1.53 -7.54 2.66
C ASP A 50 1.06 -6.13 3.09
N VAL A 51 0.06 -6.07 3.97
CA VAL A 51 -0.49 -4.78 4.45
C VAL A 51 0.53 -4.01 5.28
N THR A 52 1.33 -4.71 6.11
CA THR A 52 2.41 -4.04 6.86
C THR A 52 3.51 -3.49 5.93
N THR A 53 3.79 -4.18 4.83
CA THR A 53 4.79 -3.73 3.85
C THR A 53 4.28 -2.53 3.05
N GLU A 54 3.00 -2.53 2.66
CA GLU A 54 2.35 -1.36 2.05
C GLU A 54 2.35 -0.17 3.02
N ALA A 55 1.93 -0.37 4.27
CA ALA A 55 1.92 0.69 5.29
C ALA A 55 3.32 1.27 5.52
N ARG A 56 4.34 0.42 5.66
CA ARG A 56 5.73 0.87 5.81
C ARG A 56 6.20 1.67 4.60
N ARG A 57 5.83 1.26 3.38
CA ARG A 57 6.17 2.01 2.16
C ARG A 57 5.54 3.40 2.17
N ILE A 58 4.26 3.51 2.55
CA ILE A 58 3.59 4.82 2.65
C ILE A 58 4.35 5.72 3.62
N VAL A 59 4.60 5.24 4.84
CA VAL A 59 5.33 6.02 5.87
C VAL A 59 6.69 6.46 5.34
N LEU A 60 7.50 5.54 4.82
CA LEU A 60 8.85 5.85 4.35
C LEU A 60 8.88 6.92 3.26
N PHE A 61 7.97 6.85 2.28
CA PHE A 61 7.93 7.84 1.20
C PHE A 61 7.40 9.17 1.70
N LEU A 62 6.26 9.15 2.36
CA LEU A 62 5.53 10.36 2.70
C LEU A 62 6.27 11.13 3.81
N GLU A 63 6.81 10.44 4.81
CA GLU A 63 7.63 11.05 5.86
C GLU A 63 8.92 11.66 5.30
N ASN A 64 9.67 10.90 4.50
CA ASN A 64 10.94 11.38 3.96
C ASN A 64 10.74 12.61 3.06
N GLU A 65 9.71 12.58 2.22
CA GLU A 65 9.42 13.67 1.29
C GLU A 65 8.85 14.89 2.00
N LEU A 66 7.92 14.73 2.96
CA LEU A 66 7.42 15.85 3.75
C LEU A 66 8.51 16.48 4.61
N ARG A 67 9.40 15.69 5.23
CA ARG A 67 10.53 16.24 6.01
C ARG A 67 11.39 17.16 5.14
N SER A 68 11.64 16.78 3.89
CA SER A 68 12.42 17.58 2.93
C SER A 68 11.67 18.79 2.34
N SER A 69 10.37 18.93 2.63
CA SER A 69 9.52 20.00 2.08
C SER A 69 9.41 21.21 3.02
N ALA A 70 8.65 22.21 2.57
CA ALA A 70 8.30 23.40 3.35
C ALA A 70 6.82 23.37 3.76
N TYR A 71 6.49 23.64 5.03
CA TYR A 71 5.11 23.59 5.55
C TYR A 71 4.15 24.51 4.78
N PHE A 72 4.57 25.74 4.47
CA PHE A 72 3.74 26.71 3.74
C PHE A 72 3.46 26.32 2.29
N SER A 73 4.20 25.35 1.75
CA SER A 73 3.92 24.80 0.42
C SER A 73 2.80 23.75 0.42
N VAL A 74 2.47 23.19 1.58
CA VAL A 74 1.56 22.05 1.68
C VAL A 74 0.14 22.54 1.44
N SER A 75 -0.48 22.04 0.38
CA SER A 75 -1.87 22.27 0.05
C SER A 75 -2.63 20.95 0.12
N VAL A 76 -3.82 20.99 0.71
CA VAL A 76 -4.70 19.83 0.83
C VAL A 76 -6.02 20.15 0.13
N GLU A 77 -6.40 19.30 -0.82
CA GLU A 77 -7.71 19.34 -1.45
C GLU A 77 -8.57 18.22 -0.90
N LYS A 78 -9.72 18.59 -0.33
CA LYS A 78 -10.63 17.64 0.32
C LYS A 78 -11.48 16.93 -0.71
N ARG A 79 -11.52 15.60 -0.62
CA ARG A 79 -12.30 14.78 -1.55
C ARG A 79 -12.93 13.60 -0.83
N THR A 80 -14.21 13.36 -1.10
CA THR A 80 -14.97 12.27 -0.48
C THR A 80 -15.70 11.48 -1.55
N ILE A 81 -15.55 10.15 -1.54
CA ILE A 81 -16.21 9.23 -2.48
C ILE A 81 -16.98 8.18 -1.66
N SER A 82 -18.31 8.17 -1.81
CA SER A 82 -19.20 7.24 -1.10
C SER A 82 -18.95 7.19 0.42
N GLY A 83 -18.70 8.36 1.03
CA GLY A 83 -18.45 8.51 2.47
C GLY A 83 -17.02 8.19 2.94
N ASN A 84 -16.11 7.77 2.04
CA ASN A 84 -14.70 7.58 2.37
C ASN A 84 -13.86 8.78 1.92
N HIS A 85 -12.87 9.18 2.71
CA HIS A 85 -11.95 10.26 2.34
C HIS A 85 -10.95 9.80 1.28
N ARG A 86 -10.69 10.68 0.32
CA ARG A 86 -9.79 10.50 -0.84
C ARG A 86 -8.98 11.77 -1.06
N ASP A 87 -8.58 12.41 0.03
CA ASP A 87 -7.95 13.73 0.00
C ASP A 87 -6.72 13.73 -0.91
N GLY A 88 -6.50 14.87 -1.57
CA GLY A 88 -5.27 15.16 -2.28
C GLY A 88 -4.36 16.02 -1.42
N VAL A 89 -3.07 15.70 -1.36
CA VAL A 89 -2.07 16.60 -0.78
C VAL A 89 -0.98 16.87 -1.79
N CYS A 90 -0.63 18.13 -1.94
CA CYS A 90 0.45 18.62 -2.78
C CYS A 90 1.45 19.39 -1.93
N PHE A 91 2.74 19.17 -2.14
CA PHE A 91 3.79 19.93 -1.49
C PHE A 91 5.05 19.93 -2.33
N VAL A 92 5.99 20.80 -2.00
CA VAL A 92 7.19 20.97 -2.81
C VAL A 92 8.26 19.97 -2.47
N SER A 93 9.12 19.71 -3.44
CA SER A 93 10.33 18.94 -3.33
C SER A 93 11.37 19.50 -4.29
N MET A 94 12.56 18.93 -4.27
CA MET A 94 13.59 19.24 -5.24
C MET A 94 13.91 18.03 -6.10
N LEU A 95 14.23 18.29 -7.38
CA LEU A 95 14.74 17.30 -8.32
C LEU A 95 16.02 16.66 -7.78
N ASP A 96 16.94 17.51 -7.33
CA ASP A 96 18.29 17.14 -6.97
C ASP A 96 18.91 18.21 -6.06
N TRP A 97 19.31 17.83 -4.85
CA TRP A 97 19.95 18.73 -3.88
C TRP A 97 21.40 19.05 -4.23
N SER A 98 22.01 18.31 -5.17
CA SER A 98 23.43 18.43 -5.51
C SER A 98 23.73 19.39 -6.67
N ARG A 99 22.71 19.89 -7.39
CA ARG A 99 22.96 20.80 -8.51
C ARG A 99 23.37 22.18 -8.02
N TYR A 100 24.25 22.82 -8.77
CA TYR A 100 24.78 24.14 -8.44
C TYR A 100 23.70 25.24 -8.40
N ASN A 101 22.56 25.03 -9.09
CA ASN A 101 21.44 25.96 -9.18
C ASN A 101 20.23 25.52 -8.34
N SER A 102 20.36 24.51 -7.47
CA SER A 102 19.27 24.06 -6.59
C SER A 102 18.97 25.04 -5.46
N PHE A 103 19.80 26.05 -5.28
CA PHE A 103 19.64 27.07 -4.25
C PHE A 103 19.73 28.45 -4.89
N ASP A 104 18.76 29.31 -4.59
CA ASP A 104 18.85 30.71 -4.95
C ASP A 104 19.74 31.45 -3.95
N SER A 105 20.90 31.91 -4.43
CA SER A 105 21.84 32.68 -3.64
C SER A 105 21.32 34.06 -3.21
N ILE A 106 20.30 34.59 -3.89
CA ILE A 106 19.73 35.92 -3.61
C ILE A 106 18.69 35.80 -2.50
N GLU A 107 17.71 34.91 -2.67
CA GLU A 107 16.62 34.73 -1.70
C GLU A 107 16.96 33.74 -0.58
N SER A 108 18.14 33.12 -0.62
CA SER A 108 18.62 32.15 0.36
C SER A 108 17.65 30.99 0.60
N ARG A 109 16.96 30.55 -0.45
CA ARG A 109 15.99 29.44 -0.41
C ARG A 109 16.28 28.40 -1.47
N PRO A 110 15.84 27.14 -1.27
CA PRO A 110 15.91 26.14 -2.32
C PRO A 110 15.07 26.54 -3.53
N ASN A 111 15.52 26.17 -4.73
CA ASN A 111 14.75 26.29 -5.96
C ASN A 111 13.85 25.08 -6.08
N TRP A 112 12.62 25.24 -5.59
CA TRP A 112 11.61 24.19 -5.55
C TRP A 112 11.09 23.89 -6.95
N ASP A 113 11.79 23.00 -7.64
CA ASP A 113 11.63 22.61 -9.04
C ASP A 113 10.84 21.30 -9.21
N ARG A 114 10.18 20.84 -8.14
CA ARG A 114 9.28 19.69 -8.18
C ARG A 114 8.13 19.85 -7.19
N TYR A 115 6.95 19.39 -7.59
CA TYR A 115 5.80 19.18 -6.72
C TYR A 115 5.48 17.71 -6.61
N LEU A 116 5.06 17.30 -5.42
CA LEU A 116 4.67 15.93 -5.11
C LEU A 116 3.20 15.92 -4.72
N ILE A 117 2.42 15.13 -5.45
CA ILE A 117 0.98 15.03 -5.25
C ILE A 117 0.65 13.60 -4.83
N TYR A 118 -0.07 13.46 -3.72
CA TYR A 118 -0.52 12.19 -3.18
C TYR A 118 -2.04 12.20 -3.11
N TYR A 119 -2.68 11.18 -3.67
CA TYR A 119 -4.11 10.94 -3.49
C TYR A 119 -4.49 9.50 -3.79
N ALA A 120 -5.67 9.11 -3.31
CA ALA A 120 -6.22 7.78 -3.52
C ALA A 120 -7.20 7.75 -4.70
N THR A 121 -7.18 6.66 -5.47
CA THR A 121 -8.13 6.45 -6.59
C THR A 121 -9.57 6.33 -6.10
N THR A 122 -10.52 6.57 -7.01
CA THR A 122 -11.96 6.51 -6.71
C THR A 122 -12.53 5.09 -6.69
N ASP A 123 -11.72 4.07 -6.98
CA ASP A 123 -12.15 2.68 -7.03
C ASP A 123 -12.76 2.23 -5.69
N LEU A 124 -13.93 1.60 -5.78
CA LEU A 124 -14.65 1.01 -4.65
C LEU A 124 -14.64 -0.52 -4.77
N PRO A 125 -14.55 -1.26 -3.65
CA PRO A 125 -14.54 -0.78 -2.25
C PRO A 125 -13.15 -0.36 -1.73
N SER A 126 -12.09 -0.51 -2.52
CA SER A 126 -10.73 -0.10 -2.17
C SER A 126 -9.96 0.35 -3.42
N GLY A 127 -9.32 1.50 -3.33
CA GLY A 127 -8.50 2.08 -4.39
C GLY A 127 -7.01 1.97 -4.11
N LYS A 128 -6.22 2.67 -4.93
CA LYS A 128 -4.77 2.71 -4.80
C LYS A 128 -4.34 4.08 -4.30
N LEU A 129 -3.32 4.15 -3.45
CA LEU A 129 -2.67 5.41 -3.11
C LEU A 129 -1.55 5.64 -4.10
N VAL A 130 -1.60 6.76 -4.80
CA VAL A 130 -0.66 7.08 -5.87
C VAL A 130 0.05 8.39 -5.55
N ARG A 131 1.36 8.38 -5.83
CA ARG A 131 2.24 9.53 -5.80
C ARG A 131 2.54 9.96 -7.22
N LEU A 132 2.28 11.22 -7.53
CA LEU A 132 2.71 11.90 -8.75
C LEU A 132 3.83 12.87 -8.41
N ALA A 133 4.89 12.88 -9.21
CA ALA A 133 5.90 13.92 -9.21
C ALA A 133 5.71 14.78 -10.45
N ILE A 134 5.49 16.07 -10.23
CA ILE A 134 5.25 17.08 -11.25
C ILE A 134 6.47 18.01 -11.28
N ASN A 135 7.05 18.19 -12.45
CA ASN A 135 8.07 19.20 -12.67
C ASN A 135 7.36 20.41 -13.29
N PRO A 136 7.20 21.51 -12.54
CA PRO A 136 6.47 22.68 -13.03
C PRO A 136 7.21 23.36 -14.19
N ASP A 137 6.48 24.21 -14.92
CA ASP A 137 7.09 25.16 -15.83
C ASP A 137 7.99 26.14 -15.06
N SER A 138 8.96 26.76 -15.75
CA SER A 138 9.94 27.64 -15.11
C SER A 138 9.33 28.85 -14.38
N SER A 139 8.12 29.27 -14.76
CA SER A 139 7.38 30.36 -14.09
C SER A 139 6.85 29.98 -12.71
N ASP A 140 6.63 28.70 -12.46
CA ASP A 140 6.00 28.21 -11.23
C ASP A 140 7.03 27.66 -10.23
N VAL A 141 8.31 27.56 -10.61
CA VAL A 141 9.39 27.14 -9.71
C VAL A 141 9.45 28.07 -8.49
N GLY A 142 9.45 27.48 -7.29
CA GLY A 142 9.49 28.26 -6.04
C GLY A 142 8.18 28.97 -5.64
N SER A 143 7.08 28.70 -6.36
CA SER A 143 5.76 29.24 -6.02
C SER A 143 5.06 28.41 -4.95
N PHE A 144 4.61 29.05 -3.86
CA PHE A 144 3.99 28.37 -2.73
C PHE A 144 2.66 28.97 -2.33
N PRO A 145 1.61 28.15 -2.13
CA PRO A 145 1.49 26.75 -2.55
C PRO A 145 1.53 26.60 -4.08
N TYR A 146 1.53 25.37 -4.60
CA TYR A 146 1.51 25.15 -6.06
C TYR A 146 0.26 25.80 -6.68
N PRO A 147 0.40 26.81 -7.57
CA PRO A 147 -0.74 27.56 -8.06
C PRO A 147 -1.73 26.68 -8.83
N LEU A 148 -1.24 25.78 -9.70
CA LEU A 148 -2.12 24.96 -10.53
C LEU A 148 -2.90 23.91 -9.74
N PHE A 149 -2.32 23.37 -8.66
CA PHE A 149 -3.04 22.45 -7.78
C PHE A 149 -4.13 23.14 -6.96
N THR A 150 -3.89 24.37 -6.53
CA THR A 150 -4.87 25.15 -5.74
C THR A 150 -5.96 25.77 -6.59
N GLN A 151 -5.62 26.28 -7.78
CA GLN A 151 -6.56 26.97 -8.66
C GLN A 151 -7.31 26.01 -9.60
N SER A 152 -6.70 24.88 -9.95
CA SER A 152 -7.26 23.89 -10.88
C SER A 152 -7.01 22.45 -10.40
N PRO A 153 -7.52 22.09 -9.20
CA PRO A 153 -7.29 20.77 -8.62
C PRO A 153 -7.78 19.63 -9.53
N GLN A 154 -8.82 19.85 -10.32
CA GLN A 154 -9.37 18.84 -11.24
C GLN A 154 -8.38 18.36 -12.31
N THR A 155 -7.37 19.16 -12.65
CA THR A 155 -6.32 18.78 -13.60
C THR A 155 -5.40 17.71 -13.02
N TYR A 156 -5.12 17.78 -11.71
CA TYR A 156 -4.15 16.92 -11.03
C TYR A 156 -4.79 15.81 -10.20
N LEU A 157 -6.05 15.99 -9.77
CA LEU A 157 -6.84 15.06 -8.98
C LEU A 157 -7.91 14.37 -9.83
N LEU A 158 -7.45 13.69 -10.89
CA LEU A 158 -8.30 12.84 -11.72
C LEU A 158 -8.91 11.70 -10.91
N ASP A 159 -9.93 11.03 -11.46
CA ASP A 159 -10.49 9.81 -10.85
C ASP A 159 -9.46 8.67 -10.83
N ASP A 160 -8.71 8.53 -11.93
CA ASP A 160 -7.55 7.66 -12.03
C ASP A 160 -6.25 8.49 -12.23
N PRO A 161 -5.35 8.56 -11.23
CA PRO A 161 -4.05 9.22 -11.34
C PRO A 161 -3.15 8.64 -12.42
N LEU A 162 -3.30 7.37 -12.79
CA LEU A 162 -2.47 6.75 -13.82
C LEU A 162 -2.81 7.25 -15.23
N GLY A 163 -4.01 7.84 -15.37
CA GLY A 163 -4.48 8.49 -16.59
C GLY A 163 -3.87 9.87 -16.85
N TYR A 164 -3.22 10.48 -15.84
CA TYR A 164 -2.55 11.75 -16.04
C TYR A 164 -1.35 11.60 -16.99
N LYS A 165 -1.29 12.44 -18.02
CA LYS A 165 -0.24 12.45 -19.06
C LYS A 165 0.22 13.87 -19.40
N GLY A 166 0.16 14.79 -18.42
CA GLY A 166 0.70 16.14 -18.58
C GLY A 166 2.20 16.10 -18.93
N ALA A 167 2.67 17.09 -19.69
CA ALA A 167 4.08 17.20 -20.07
C ALA A 167 5.01 17.46 -18.86
N ASP A 168 4.43 17.99 -17.80
CA ASP A 168 5.00 18.24 -16.47
C ASP A 168 5.12 16.95 -15.62
N LEU A 169 4.50 15.84 -16.03
CA LEU A 169 4.58 14.57 -15.29
C LEU A 169 5.99 13.98 -15.37
N ALA A 170 6.70 13.96 -14.25
CA ALA A 170 8.02 13.35 -14.14
C ALA A 170 7.96 11.87 -13.76
N ASN A 171 7.10 11.51 -12.80
CA ASN A 171 7.04 10.14 -12.28
C ASN A 171 5.68 9.86 -11.63
N THR A 172 5.17 8.64 -11.82
CA THR A 172 4.00 8.12 -11.13
C THR A 172 4.35 6.83 -10.41
N ARG A 173 3.97 6.72 -9.12
CA ARG A 173 4.22 5.52 -8.32
C ARG A 173 3.00 5.13 -7.48
N VAL A 174 2.62 3.86 -7.55
CA VAL A 174 1.62 3.27 -6.66
C VAL A 174 2.30 2.87 -5.35
N LEU A 175 1.79 3.37 -4.23
CA LEU A 175 2.33 3.10 -2.89
C LEU A 175 1.61 1.96 -2.21
N ALA A 176 0.28 1.93 -2.30
CA ALA A 176 -0.57 0.89 -1.72
C ALA A 176 -1.74 0.55 -2.64
N GLY A 177 -2.20 -0.69 -2.58
CA GLY A 177 -3.19 -1.23 -3.52
C GLY A 177 -4.61 -1.35 -2.95
N LYS A 178 -4.79 -1.19 -1.63
CA LYS A 178 -6.05 -1.49 -0.93
C LYS A 178 -6.47 -0.37 0.01
N VAL A 179 -6.40 0.85 -0.46
CA VAL A 179 -6.73 2.04 0.33
C VAL A 179 -8.24 2.22 0.37
N LYS A 180 -8.83 2.10 1.56
CA LYS A 180 -10.24 2.40 1.81
C LYS A 180 -10.46 3.88 2.08
N SER A 181 -9.57 4.53 2.82
CA SER A 181 -9.64 5.97 3.10
C SER A 181 -8.25 6.59 3.14
N PHE A 182 -8.12 7.82 2.67
CA PHE A 182 -6.94 8.67 2.83
C PHE A 182 -7.40 10.07 3.22
N GLU A 183 -7.01 10.51 4.41
CA GLU A 183 -7.36 11.81 4.97
C GLU A 183 -6.08 12.54 5.36
N VAL A 184 -6.00 13.83 5.04
CA VAL A 184 -4.86 14.68 5.41
C VAL A 184 -5.35 15.93 6.14
N LYS A 185 -4.74 16.26 7.28
CA LYS A 185 -5.05 17.44 8.09
C LYS A 185 -3.77 18.25 8.30
N LEU A 186 -3.88 19.55 8.12
CA LEU A 186 -2.81 20.49 8.47
C LEU A 186 -3.04 20.97 9.89
N ILE A 187 -1.96 21.02 10.69
CA ILE A 187 -1.97 21.53 12.06
C ILE A 187 -1.12 22.80 12.09
N PRO A 188 -1.74 23.99 11.98
CA PRO A 188 -1.00 25.26 11.87
C PRO A 188 -0.15 25.61 13.08
N VAL A 189 -0.61 25.22 14.27
CA VAL A 189 0.05 25.57 15.55
C VAL A 189 1.42 24.91 15.67
N SER A 190 1.54 23.65 15.26
CA SER A 190 2.81 22.88 15.31
C SER A 190 3.52 22.80 13.95
N GLN A 191 2.94 23.39 12.89
CA GLN A 191 3.41 23.25 11.51
C GLN A 191 3.55 21.78 11.08
N GLU A 192 2.60 20.95 11.50
CA GLU A 192 2.60 19.52 11.23
C GLU A 192 1.56 19.15 10.18
N VAL A 193 1.87 18.12 9.40
CA VAL A 193 0.95 17.43 8.51
C VAL A 193 0.60 16.10 9.15
N ASP A 194 -0.68 15.90 9.43
CA ASP A 194 -1.25 14.69 9.99
C ASP A 194 -1.96 13.96 8.86
N ALA A 195 -1.59 12.72 8.57
CA ALA A 195 -2.37 11.92 7.64
C ALA A 195 -2.71 10.53 8.14
N THR A 196 -3.90 10.13 7.75
CA THR A 196 -4.52 8.87 8.12
C THR A 196 -4.79 8.09 6.85
N VAL A 197 -4.23 6.88 6.77
CA VAL A 197 -4.50 5.92 5.69
C VAL A 197 -5.16 4.70 6.29
N LEU A 198 -6.33 4.35 5.77
CA LEU A 198 -7.04 3.15 6.15
C LEU A 198 -6.94 2.12 5.03
N LEU A 199 -6.22 1.03 5.27
CA LEU A 199 -5.99 -0.07 4.35
C LEU A 199 -6.95 -1.23 4.65
N ARG A 200 -7.44 -1.89 3.60
CA ARG A 200 -8.25 -3.10 3.70
C ARG A 200 -7.37 -4.34 3.72
N GLN A 201 -7.53 -5.21 4.71
CA GLN A 201 -6.89 -6.52 4.71
C GLN A 201 -7.72 -7.51 3.90
N ASN A 202 -7.05 -8.45 3.21
CA ASN A 202 -7.76 -9.55 2.59
C ASN A 202 -8.34 -10.46 3.67
N GLY A 203 -9.63 -10.78 3.56
CA GLY A 203 -10.24 -11.84 4.36
C GLY A 203 -9.62 -13.18 3.96
N VAL A 204 -9.28 -14.01 4.95
CA VAL A 204 -8.86 -15.38 4.65
C VAL A 204 -10.09 -16.20 4.29
N MET A 205 -10.01 -16.86 3.14
CA MET A 205 -11.07 -17.71 2.61
C MET A 205 -11.18 -18.97 3.47
N THR A 206 -12.04 -18.92 4.49
CA THR A 206 -12.19 -20.01 5.47
C THR A 206 -13.09 -21.15 4.98
N ARG A 207 -13.89 -20.91 3.92
CA ARG A 207 -14.79 -21.91 3.32
C ARG A 207 -14.91 -21.74 1.80
N ARG A 208 -14.88 -22.88 1.07
CA ARG A 208 -15.08 -22.94 -0.38
C ARG A 208 -16.52 -22.50 -0.70
N GLY A 209 -16.69 -21.26 -1.18
CA GLY A 209 -18.00 -20.70 -1.55
C GLY A 209 -18.29 -19.31 -0.96
N ASP A 210 -17.56 -18.86 0.06
CA ASP A 210 -17.74 -17.54 0.66
C ASP A 210 -16.86 -16.52 -0.09
N ARG A 211 -17.47 -15.80 -1.04
CA ARG A 211 -16.72 -15.01 -2.04
C ARG A 211 -16.18 -13.67 -1.50
N THR A 212 -16.67 -13.16 -0.38
CA THR A 212 -16.32 -11.80 0.06
C THR A 212 -16.62 -11.61 1.54
N ARG A 213 -15.82 -12.23 2.43
CA ARG A 213 -15.69 -11.68 3.78
C ARG A 213 -14.69 -10.53 3.73
N GLU A 214 -15.16 -9.33 4.07
CA GLU A 214 -14.26 -8.20 4.30
C GLU A 214 -13.27 -8.63 5.39
N GLY A 215 -11.97 -8.62 5.08
CA GLY A 215 -10.95 -8.75 6.11
C GLY A 215 -10.97 -7.52 7.01
N GLY A 216 -10.22 -7.57 8.11
CA GLY A 216 -10.05 -6.42 8.99
C GLY A 216 -9.52 -5.19 8.25
N THR A 217 -9.59 -4.04 8.90
CA THR A 217 -8.95 -2.81 8.42
C THR A 217 -7.66 -2.58 9.19
N PHE A 218 -6.66 -2.03 8.52
CA PHE A 218 -5.43 -1.56 9.13
C PHE A 218 -5.38 -0.06 8.99
N GLU A 219 -5.36 0.64 10.12
CA GLU A 219 -5.28 2.10 10.14
C GLU A 219 -3.83 2.52 10.42
N LEU A 220 -3.32 3.39 9.57
CA LEU A 220 -2.03 4.03 9.71
C LEU A 220 -2.29 5.51 10.01
N HIS A 221 -1.81 5.96 11.16
CA HIS A 221 -1.80 7.37 11.55
C HIS A 221 -0.34 7.81 11.62
N TYR A 222 0.00 8.91 10.94
CA TYR A 222 1.34 9.48 11.02
C TYR A 222 1.27 11.00 11.02
N ARG A 223 2.23 11.61 11.71
CA ARG A 223 2.37 13.06 11.79
C ARG A 223 3.81 13.47 11.52
N VAL A 224 4.00 14.43 10.64
CA VAL A 224 5.32 14.88 10.20
C VAL A 224 5.36 16.39 10.14
N ALA A 225 6.42 16.97 10.71
CA ALA A 225 6.75 18.38 10.55
C ALA A 225 7.75 18.54 9.39
N PRO A 226 7.39 19.28 8.32
CA PRO A 226 8.34 19.70 7.30
C PRO A 226 9.50 20.49 7.91
N GLN A 227 10.73 20.27 7.46
CA GLN A 227 11.92 20.84 8.11
C GLN A 227 12.38 22.16 7.49
N ASN A 228 11.98 22.45 6.25
CA ASN A 228 12.39 23.66 5.52
C ASN A 228 11.35 24.77 5.66
N THR A 229 11.06 25.18 6.90
CA THR A 229 10.01 26.17 7.24
C THR A 229 10.53 27.55 7.60
N ARG A 230 11.85 27.78 7.49
CA ARG A 230 12.52 29.04 7.84
C ARG A 230 13.24 29.65 6.66
#